data_AF-A0A409WYH9-F1
#
_entry.id   AF-A0A409WYH9-F1
#
_cell.length_a   1.000
_cell.length_b   1.000
_cell.length_c   1.000
_cell.angle_alpha   90.00
_cell.angle_beta   90.00
_cell.angle_gamma   90.00
#
_symmetry.space_group_name_H-M   'P 1'
#
loop_
_entity.id
_entity.type
_entity.pdbx_description
1 polymer ?
#
loop_
_entity_poly.entity_id
_entity_poly.type
_entity_poly.pdbx_seq_one_letter_code
_entity_poly.pdbx_strand_id
1 'polypeptide(L)'
;MNVFYPTESAQQISGNQSYEKAGNEYEIAQAGVYKDGWRGGGGLGVQQFAEFEQLVKVAVEKFEQVLGYGKVKGIDSKPFEGYKAYDIGTRYFTDRDDAPTVQHVPFDRELDPNYILEMLRKDRFIHGEDNIVQYCAKINGGEASYVKGRADQFEDGDIVEAHVAFACWPVGRDRYQAGLILRALATINTSFREEADRKMCDMQAKNTQKQRTRKHRDGVDDATIVKRARIVYDMED
;
A
#
# COMPACT_ATOMS: atom_id res chain seq x y z
N MET A 1 24.44 -6.65 18.40
CA MET A 1 23.10 -7.22 18.58
C MET A 1 22.80 -7.93 17.26
N ASN A 2 22.84 -9.26 17.25
CA ASN A 2 23.03 -10.03 16.01
C ASN A 2 21.70 -10.18 15.28
N VAL A 3 21.56 -9.50 14.14
CA VAL A 3 20.61 -9.86 13.09
C VAL A 3 21.13 -11.15 12.46
N PHE A 4 20.42 -12.26 12.66
CA PHE A 4 20.77 -13.55 12.06
C PHE A 4 20.40 -13.53 10.58
N TYR A 5 21.40 -13.34 9.72
CA TYR A 5 21.34 -13.79 8.34
C TYR A 5 22.04 -15.15 8.27
N PRO A 6 21.46 -16.18 7.64
CA PRO A 6 22.22 -17.38 7.30
C PRO A 6 23.35 -16.97 6.36
N THR A 7 24.58 -17.08 6.85
CA THR A 7 25.82 -16.89 6.09
C THR A 7 26.30 -18.26 5.65
N GLU A 8 26.23 -18.55 4.36
CA GLU A 8 27.04 -19.62 3.77
C GLU A 8 28.20 -18.99 3.01
N SER A 9 29.40 -19.36 3.45
CA SER A 9 30.66 -19.04 2.80
C SER A 9 31.20 -20.33 2.19
N ALA A 10 31.43 -20.32 0.87
CA ALA A 10 32.32 -21.26 0.20
C ALA A 10 32.95 -20.58 -1.00
N GLN A 11 34.28 -20.52 -1.02
CA GLN A 11 35.10 -20.01 -2.11
C GLN A 11 35.26 -21.05 -3.23
N GLN A 12 35.06 -20.57 -4.47
CA GLN A 12 35.81 -20.82 -5.72
C GLN A 12 35.89 -22.25 -6.33
N ILE A 13 35.37 -22.41 -7.56
CA ILE A 13 36.09 -22.68 -8.83
C ILE A 13 35.11 -23.12 -9.95
N SER A 14 35.21 -22.44 -11.10
CA SER A 14 34.81 -22.76 -12.48
C SER A 14 33.59 -23.67 -12.79
N GLY A 15 32.73 -23.19 -13.70
CA GLY A 15 31.92 -24.05 -14.57
C GLY A 15 30.49 -23.58 -14.72
N ASN A 16 30.08 -23.36 -15.97
CA ASN A 16 28.71 -23.03 -16.35
C ASN A 16 27.69 -23.97 -15.68
N GLN A 17 26.71 -23.44 -14.94
CA GLN A 17 25.37 -24.05 -14.85
C GLN A 17 24.35 -23.11 -14.20
N SER A 18 23.14 -23.20 -14.73
CA SER A 18 21.88 -22.56 -14.38
C SER A 18 21.55 -22.61 -12.89
N TYR A 19 21.20 -21.46 -12.31
CA TYR A 19 20.68 -21.38 -10.94
C TYR A 19 19.16 -21.58 -10.95
N GLU A 20 18.72 -22.76 -10.51
CA GLU A 20 17.36 -22.96 -10.03
C GLU A 20 17.13 -22.04 -8.82
N LYS A 21 16.26 -21.06 -9.02
CA LYS A 21 15.89 -20.06 -8.01
C LYS A 21 14.92 -20.70 -7.04
N ALA A 22 15.42 -21.27 -5.93
CA ALA A 22 14.61 -21.65 -4.78
C ALA A 22 14.20 -20.39 -3.99
N GLY A 23 13.38 -19.54 -4.61
CA GLY A 23 12.65 -18.48 -3.93
C GLY A 23 11.20 -18.92 -3.90
N ASN A 24 10.65 -19.19 -2.70
CA ASN A 24 9.21 -19.33 -2.54
C ASN A 24 8.58 -17.94 -2.66
N GLU A 25 8.56 -17.41 -3.88
CA GLU A 25 7.77 -16.27 -4.31
C GLU A 25 6.34 -16.79 -4.48
N TYR A 26 5.46 -16.56 -3.50
CA TYR A 26 4.04 -16.84 -3.65
C TYR A 26 3.38 -15.63 -4.31
N GLU A 27 3.04 -15.78 -5.58
CA GLU A 27 2.19 -14.85 -6.33
C GLU A 27 0.80 -14.82 -5.68
N ILE A 28 0.39 -13.70 -5.09
CA ILE A 28 -0.91 -13.56 -4.44
C ILE A 28 -1.74 -12.50 -5.18
N ALA A 29 -2.91 -12.93 -5.61
CA ALA A 29 -3.85 -12.15 -6.40
C ALA A 29 -4.71 -11.18 -5.55
N GLN A 30 -4.97 -10.02 -6.16
CA GLN A 30 -6.15 -9.15 -5.98
C GLN A 30 -6.44 -8.56 -4.60
N ALA A 31 -5.97 -7.34 -4.34
CA ALA A 31 -6.32 -6.53 -3.17
C ALA A 31 -6.45 -5.04 -3.52
N GLY A 32 -7.69 -4.53 -3.62
CA GLY A 32 -7.99 -3.13 -4.00
C GLY A 32 -7.48 -2.07 -3.02
N VAL A 33 -7.21 -0.85 -3.53
CA VAL A 33 -6.51 0.24 -2.82
C VAL A 33 -7.45 1.43 -2.55
N TYR A 34 -7.58 1.78 -1.26
CA TYR A 34 -8.23 2.91 -0.56
C TYR A 34 -7.37 4.16 -0.17
N LYS A 35 -7.69 5.43 -0.50
CA LYS A 35 -6.88 6.62 -0.14
C LYS A 35 -7.60 7.60 0.80
N ASP A 36 -7.37 7.39 2.09
CA ASP A 36 -7.12 8.45 3.09
C ASP A 36 -6.38 7.80 4.29
N GLY A 37 -5.05 7.82 4.23
CA GLY A 37 -4.18 7.14 5.21
C GLY A 37 -4.27 5.62 5.13
N TRP A 38 -3.39 5.01 4.31
CA TRP A 38 -3.21 3.57 4.12
C TRP A 38 -3.65 2.71 5.33
N ARG A 39 -4.88 2.16 5.23
CA ARG A 39 -5.44 1.15 6.14
C ARG A 39 -6.33 0.19 5.36
N GLY A 40 -5.83 -1.01 5.10
CA GLY A 40 -6.65 -2.19 4.80
C GLY A 40 -7.06 -2.43 3.33
N GLY A 41 -6.59 -3.53 2.72
CA GLY A 41 -7.15 -4.11 1.50
C GLY A 41 -8.12 -5.26 1.83
N GLY A 42 -9.36 -5.19 1.32
CA GLY A 42 -10.38 -6.23 1.48
C GLY A 42 -10.36 -7.22 0.31
N GLY A 43 -10.48 -8.51 0.62
CA GLY A 43 -10.80 -9.52 -0.40
C GLY A 43 -12.31 -9.57 -0.59
N LEU A 44 -12.80 -9.34 -1.81
CA LEU A 44 -14.21 -9.36 -2.20
C LEU A 44 -14.86 -10.77 -2.11
N GLY A 45 -14.54 -11.57 -1.09
CA GLY A 45 -15.04 -12.93 -0.91
C GLY A 45 -14.48 -13.95 -1.91
N VAL A 46 -13.42 -13.61 -2.62
CA VAL A 46 -12.78 -14.46 -3.64
C VAL A 46 -11.95 -15.59 -3.01
N GLN A 47 -11.90 -16.76 -3.66
CA GLN A 47 -11.19 -17.95 -3.14
C GLN A 47 -9.70 -17.67 -2.87
N GLN A 48 -9.07 -16.82 -3.69
CA GLN A 48 -7.68 -16.42 -3.50
C GLN A 48 -7.44 -15.72 -2.15
N PHE A 49 -8.45 -15.03 -1.60
CA PHE A 49 -8.33 -14.40 -0.29
C PHE A 49 -8.33 -15.43 0.84
N ALA A 50 -9.12 -16.51 0.72
CA ALA A 50 -9.09 -17.60 1.68
C ALA A 50 -7.74 -18.34 1.66
N GLU A 51 -7.14 -18.52 0.48
CA GLU A 51 -5.80 -19.06 0.32
C GLU A 51 -4.75 -18.13 0.95
N PHE A 52 -4.86 -16.82 0.74
CA PHE A 52 -4.02 -15.83 1.40
C PHE A 52 -4.12 -15.89 2.93
N GLU A 53 -5.33 -16.03 3.50
CA GLU A 53 -5.50 -16.20 4.94
C GLU A 53 -4.76 -17.45 5.48
N GLN A 54 -4.73 -18.54 4.71
CA GLN A 54 -3.97 -19.72 5.10
C GLN A 54 -2.46 -19.47 5.00
N LEU A 55 -2.00 -18.78 3.96
CA LEU A 55 -0.59 -18.39 3.83
C LEU A 55 -0.13 -17.51 5.00
N VAL A 56 -0.98 -16.56 5.44
CA VAL A 56 -0.72 -15.72 6.62
C VAL A 56 -0.53 -16.58 7.87
N LYS A 57 -1.38 -17.59 8.09
CA LYS A 57 -1.25 -18.50 9.24
C LYS A 57 0.04 -19.31 9.17
N VAL A 58 0.34 -19.91 8.02
CA VAL A 58 1.57 -20.69 7.81
C VAL A 58 2.81 -19.83 8.01
N ALA A 59 2.81 -18.58 7.57
CA ALA A 59 3.93 -17.66 7.78
C ALA A 59 4.15 -17.36 9.27
N VAL A 60 3.07 -17.12 10.04
CA VAL A 60 3.16 -16.90 11.49
C VAL A 60 3.66 -18.14 12.21
N GLU A 61 3.17 -19.33 11.86
CA GLU A 61 3.64 -20.60 12.43
C GLU A 61 5.14 -20.82 12.18
N LYS A 62 5.64 -20.50 10.98
CA LYS A 62 7.07 -20.55 10.68
C LYS A 62 7.88 -19.59 11.54
N PHE A 63 7.37 -18.37 11.79
CA PHE A 63 8.04 -17.45 12.72
C PHE A 63 8.05 -17.99 14.15
N GLU A 64 6.95 -18.59 14.63
CA GLU A 64 6.89 -19.19 15.97
C GLU A 64 7.82 -20.39 16.13
N GLN A 65 7.97 -21.23 15.10
CA GLN A 65 8.91 -22.35 15.13
C GLN A 65 10.35 -21.89 15.37
N VAL A 66 10.75 -20.75 14.81
CA VAL A 66 12.10 -20.21 14.95
C VAL A 66 12.27 -19.37 16.21
N LEU A 67 11.27 -18.53 16.54
CA LEU A 67 11.38 -17.51 17.61
C LEU A 67 10.81 -17.98 18.95
N GLY A 68 10.07 -19.09 18.96
CA GLY A 68 9.41 -19.70 20.11
C GLY A 68 7.88 -19.54 20.06
N TYR A 69 7.17 -20.62 20.37
CA TYR A 69 5.70 -20.65 20.41
C TYR A 69 5.12 -19.64 21.39
N GLY A 70 4.06 -18.93 20.97
CA GLY A 70 3.36 -17.93 21.79
C GLY A 70 4.13 -16.61 21.97
N LYS A 71 5.31 -16.46 21.35
CA LYS A 71 6.10 -15.22 21.39
C LYS A 71 5.83 -14.29 20.21
N VAL A 72 5.20 -14.77 19.14
CA VAL A 72 4.90 -14.00 17.94
C VAL A 72 3.45 -13.56 17.98
N LYS A 73 3.22 -12.25 18.02
CA LYS A 73 1.90 -11.69 17.75
C LYS A 73 1.64 -11.76 16.25
N GLY A 74 0.57 -12.46 15.88
CA GLY A 74 0.15 -12.67 14.50
C GLY A 74 -0.28 -11.40 13.77
N ILE A 75 -0.60 -11.57 12.49
CA ILE A 75 -1.10 -10.52 11.62
C ILE A 75 -2.62 -10.42 11.79
N ASP A 76 -3.08 -9.29 12.32
CA ASP A 76 -4.50 -9.05 12.56
C ASP A 76 -5.21 -8.62 11.28
N SER A 77 -6.41 -9.17 11.06
CA SER A 77 -7.34 -8.72 10.02
C SER A 77 -8.43 -7.84 10.62
N LYS A 78 -8.92 -6.85 9.86
CA LYS A 78 -9.99 -5.95 10.27
C LYS A 78 -11.20 -6.13 9.34
N PRO A 79 -12.44 -5.95 9.83
CA PRO A 79 -13.60 -5.88 8.94
C PRO A 79 -13.57 -4.57 8.15
N PHE A 80 -13.83 -4.65 6.85
CA PHE A 80 -13.98 -3.53 5.93
C PHE A 80 -15.16 -3.83 5.00
N GLU A 81 -16.17 -2.97 4.99
CA GLU A 81 -17.41 -3.15 4.20
C GLU A 81 -18.08 -4.53 4.36
N GLY A 82 -17.98 -5.11 5.56
CA GLY A 82 -18.53 -6.44 5.86
C GLY A 82 -17.64 -7.61 5.45
N TYR A 83 -16.50 -7.35 4.80
CA TYR A 83 -15.50 -8.35 4.43
C TYR A 83 -14.28 -8.27 5.35
N LYS A 84 -13.50 -9.35 5.42
CA LYS A 84 -12.22 -9.32 6.12
C LYS A 84 -11.18 -8.63 5.24
N ALA A 85 -10.34 -7.80 5.85
CA ALA A 85 -9.29 -7.04 5.19
C ALA A 85 -7.98 -7.07 5.98
N TYR A 86 -6.86 -6.94 5.27
CA TYR A 86 -5.52 -6.86 5.85
C TYR A 86 -4.90 -5.50 5.60
N ASP A 87 -4.26 -4.96 6.64
CA ASP A 87 -3.53 -3.72 6.54
C ASP A 87 -2.12 -3.99 6.01
N ILE A 88 -1.82 -3.47 4.81
CA ILE A 88 -0.56 -3.74 4.11
C ILE A 88 0.05 -2.40 3.72
N GLY A 89 1.29 -2.20 4.10
CA GLY A 89 2.03 -1.00 3.75
C GLY A 89 3.53 -1.25 3.80
N THR A 90 4.29 -0.27 3.33
CA THR A 90 5.75 -0.33 3.32
C THR A 90 6.30 0.91 3.99
N ARG A 91 7.29 0.70 4.86
CA ARG A 91 7.97 1.80 5.53
C ARG A 91 8.94 2.44 4.55
N TYR A 92 8.96 3.77 4.51
CA TYR A 92 9.97 4.50 3.74
C TYR A 92 11.38 4.31 4.29
N PHE A 93 11.51 3.98 5.57
CA PHE A 93 12.79 3.91 6.26
C PHE A 93 12.93 2.63 7.06
N THR A 94 14.18 2.16 7.12
CA THR A 94 14.68 1.15 8.05
C THR A 94 15.72 1.82 8.95
N ASP A 95 15.81 1.45 10.23
CA ASP A 95 16.87 1.97 11.11
C ASP A 95 18.22 1.41 10.64
N ARG A 96 19.26 2.23 10.64
CA ARG A 96 20.58 1.84 10.12
C ARG A 96 21.23 0.76 10.98
N ASP A 97 20.89 0.71 12.26
CA ASP A 97 21.35 -0.33 13.17
C ASP A 97 20.80 -1.72 12.79
N ASP A 98 19.60 -1.76 12.18
CA ASP A 98 18.96 -3.00 11.74
C ASP A 98 19.51 -3.49 10.38
N ALA A 99 20.12 -2.60 9.59
CA ALA A 99 20.60 -2.89 8.25
C ALA A 99 21.93 -2.15 7.92
N PRO A 100 23.01 -2.42 8.68
CA PRO A 100 24.24 -1.62 8.62
C PRO A 100 25.00 -1.73 7.31
N THR A 101 24.82 -2.83 6.58
CA THR A 101 25.49 -3.13 5.30
C THR A 101 24.70 -2.67 4.08
N VAL A 102 23.43 -2.31 4.26
CA VAL A 102 22.56 -1.92 3.15
C VAL A 102 22.91 -0.51 2.70
N GLN A 103 23.13 -0.37 1.39
CA GLN A 103 23.36 0.93 0.79
C GLN A 103 22.05 1.70 0.67
N HIS A 104 22.14 3.00 0.89
CA HIS A 104 21.00 3.88 0.71
C HIS A 104 20.70 4.07 -0.77
N VAL A 105 19.46 3.80 -1.15
CA VAL A 105 18.87 4.14 -2.43
C VAL A 105 18.14 5.49 -2.28
N PRO A 106 18.43 6.51 -3.09
CA PRO A 106 17.70 7.77 -3.05
C PRO A 106 16.23 7.60 -3.44
N PHE A 107 15.34 8.41 -2.86
CA PHE A 107 13.94 8.45 -3.27
C PHE A 107 13.79 8.93 -4.72
N ASP A 108 12.81 8.36 -5.43
CA ASP A 108 12.38 8.88 -6.73
C ASP A 108 11.82 10.31 -6.55
N ARG A 109 12.09 11.20 -7.51
CA ARG A 109 11.53 12.55 -7.53
C ARG A 109 10.01 12.56 -7.58
N GLU A 110 9.39 11.51 -8.10
CA GLU A 110 7.93 11.38 -8.07
C GLU A 110 7.40 11.14 -6.63
N LEU A 111 8.18 10.46 -5.79
CA LEU A 111 7.82 10.16 -4.40
C LEU A 111 8.23 11.27 -3.43
N ASP A 112 9.36 11.92 -3.69
CA ASP A 112 9.87 13.01 -2.86
C ASP A 112 10.28 14.25 -3.69
N PRO A 113 9.32 14.98 -4.29
CA PRO A 113 9.62 16.11 -5.18
C PRO A 113 10.40 17.23 -4.49
N ASN A 114 10.21 17.38 -3.18
CA ASN A 114 10.78 18.45 -2.36
C ASN A 114 11.95 17.97 -1.48
N TYR A 115 12.41 16.73 -1.65
CA TYR A 115 13.50 16.14 -0.86
C TYR A 115 13.25 16.10 0.66
N ILE A 116 11.98 16.12 1.09
CA ILE A 116 11.61 16.15 2.51
C ILE A 116 11.93 14.80 3.16
N LEU A 117 11.64 13.68 2.49
CA LEU A 117 11.96 12.35 2.99
C LEU A 117 13.48 12.16 3.06
N GLU A 118 14.19 12.61 2.03
CA GLU A 118 15.65 12.57 2.01
C GLU A 118 16.26 13.39 3.16
N MET A 119 15.72 14.57 3.46
CA MET A 119 16.14 15.40 4.59
C MET A 119 15.83 14.76 5.95
N LEU A 120 14.70 14.04 6.07
CA LEU A 120 14.29 13.38 7.32
C LEU A 120 15.16 12.16 7.66
N ARG A 121 15.75 11.51 6.66
CA ARG A 121 16.60 10.33 6.82
C ARG A 121 17.74 10.55 7.82
N LYS A 122 18.47 11.67 7.67
CA LYS A 122 19.74 11.95 8.36
C LYS A 122 20.70 10.74 8.27
N ASP A 123 21.46 10.47 9.31
CA ASP A 123 22.39 9.33 9.38
C ASP A 123 21.78 8.07 10.04
N ARG A 124 20.61 8.23 10.66
CA ARG A 124 19.97 7.18 11.46
C ARG A 124 19.13 6.21 10.62
N PHE A 125 18.52 6.70 9.56
CA PHE A 125 17.65 5.89 8.72
C PHE A 125 18.29 5.56 7.39
N ILE A 126 17.84 4.49 6.77
CA ILE A 126 18.18 4.14 5.40
C ILE A 126 16.90 3.85 4.62
N HIS A 127 16.89 4.26 3.36
CA HIS A 127 15.94 3.77 2.35
C HIS A 127 16.69 2.73 1.52
N GLY A 128 16.29 1.47 1.60
CA GLY A 128 16.87 0.36 0.83
C GLY A 128 15.88 -0.18 -0.20
N GLU A 129 16.31 -1.18 -0.98
CA GLU A 129 15.44 -1.86 -1.95
C GLU A 129 14.17 -2.42 -1.31
N ASP A 130 14.23 -2.80 -0.04
CA ASP A 130 13.10 -3.33 0.70
C ASP A 130 12.02 -2.30 1.06
N ASN A 131 12.37 -1.03 0.99
CA ASN A 131 11.49 0.08 1.26
C ASN A 131 10.80 0.60 -0.01
N ILE A 132 11.12 0.03 -1.18
CA ILE A 132 10.58 0.44 -2.48
C ILE A 132 9.40 -0.45 -2.87
N VAL A 133 8.27 0.18 -3.20
CA VAL A 133 7.11 -0.49 -3.79
C VAL A 133 7.16 -0.31 -5.30
N GLN A 134 7.07 -1.41 -6.05
CA GLN A 134 6.98 -1.38 -7.50
C GLN A 134 5.53 -1.17 -7.94
N TYR A 135 5.28 -0.12 -8.72
CA TYR A 135 3.97 0.16 -9.28
C TYR A 135 3.96 -0.23 -10.75
N CYS A 136 2.96 -1.00 -11.17
CA CYS A 136 2.85 -1.55 -12.51
C CYS A 136 1.42 -1.45 -13.04
N ALA A 137 1.26 -1.48 -14.35
CA ALA A 137 -0.02 -1.69 -15.03
C ALA A 137 0.08 -2.94 -15.90
N LYS A 138 -0.89 -3.84 -15.81
CA LYS A 138 -0.94 -5.04 -16.63
C LYS A 138 -1.43 -4.67 -18.04
N ILE A 139 -0.65 -5.00 -19.07
CA ILE A 139 -1.09 -4.88 -20.46
C ILE A 139 -1.79 -6.18 -20.88
N ASN A 140 -3.00 -6.04 -21.40
CA ASN A 140 -3.72 -7.14 -22.02
C ASN A 140 -3.18 -7.37 -23.44
N GLY A 141 -2.15 -8.22 -23.56
CA GLY A 141 -1.51 -8.53 -24.84
C GLY A 141 -0.94 -9.95 -24.87
N GLY A 142 -1.81 -10.97 -24.92
CA GLY A 142 -1.44 -12.38 -25.08
C GLY A 142 -0.71 -13.00 -23.88
N GLU A 143 0.49 -12.53 -23.59
CA GLU A 143 1.31 -12.87 -22.44
C GLU A 143 1.20 -11.77 -21.37
N ALA A 144 1.23 -12.15 -20.09
CA ALA A 144 1.11 -11.21 -18.98
C ALA A 144 2.34 -10.28 -18.97
N SER A 145 2.19 -9.09 -19.56
CA SER A 145 3.23 -8.06 -19.60
C SER A 145 2.84 -6.91 -18.67
N TYR A 146 3.83 -6.37 -17.99
CA TYR A 146 3.67 -5.28 -17.02
C TYR A 146 4.47 -4.08 -17.48
N VAL A 147 3.86 -2.89 -17.42
CA VAL A 147 4.55 -1.61 -17.65
C VAL A 147 4.72 -0.91 -16.33
N LYS A 148 5.89 -0.28 -16.13
CA LYS A 148 6.12 0.59 -14.97
C LYS A 148 5.03 1.65 -14.89
N GLY A 149 4.31 1.64 -13.78
CA GLY A 149 3.29 2.60 -13.42
C GLY A 149 3.77 3.55 -12.32
N ARG A 150 2.84 4.33 -11.79
CA ARG A 150 3.06 5.30 -10.72
C ARG A 150 2.06 5.09 -9.60
N ALA A 151 2.44 5.45 -8.38
CA ALA A 151 1.57 5.33 -7.21
C ALA A 151 0.28 6.15 -7.33
N ASP A 152 0.30 7.25 -8.08
CA ASP A 152 -0.84 8.16 -8.26
C ASP A 152 -1.91 7.65 -9.24
N GLN A 153 -1.64 6.54 -9.94
CA GLN A 153 -2.59 5.91 -10.86
C GLN A 153 -3.58 4.98 -10.16
N PHE A 154 -3.28 4.61 -8.91
CA PHE A 154 -4.09 3.72 -8.10
C PHE A 154 -5.11 4.51 -7.32
N GLU A 155 -6.37 4.15 -7.52
CA GLU A 155 -7.49 4.77 -6.83
C GLU A 155 -8.44 3.72 -6.26
N ASP A 156 -9.26 4.26 -5.37
CA ASP A 156 -10.40 3.66 -4.73
C ASP A 156 -11.33 3.00 -5.74
N GLY A 157 -11.44 1.67 -5.66
CA GLY A 157 -12.25 0.86 -6.57
C GLY A 157 -11.47 0.13 -7.65
N ASP A 158 -10.14 0.31 -7.71
CA ASP A 158 -9.30 -0.46 -8.59
C ASP A 158 -9.11 -1.89 -8.09
N ILE A 159 -9.15 -2.84 -9.03
CA ILE A 159 -8.75 -4.23 -8.79
C ILE A 159 -7.28 -4.35 -9.17
N VAL A 160 -6.45 -4.74 -8.21
CA VAL A 160 -4.99 -4.73 -8.37
C VAL A 160 -4.36 -5.99 -7.83
N GLU A 161 -3.34 -6.52 -8.49
CA GLU A 161 -2.47 -7.56 -7.96
C GLU A 161 -1.53 -6.95 -6.91
N ALA A 162 -1.34 -7.63 -5.77
CA ALA A 162 -0.47 -7.14 -4.71
C ALA A 162 0.57 -8.19 -4.34
N HIS A 163 1.85 -7.86 -4.48
CA HIS A 163 2.92 -8.72 -4.01
C HIS A 163 3.31 -8.29 -2.60
N VAL A 164 3.33 -9.25 -1.68
CA VAL A 164 3.46 -8.98 -0.25
C VAL A 164 4.53 -9.87 0.34
N ALA A 165 5.41 -9.29 1.15
CA ALA A 165 6.40 -10.01 1.93
C ALA A 165 5.92 -10.13 3.39
N PHE A 166 6.28 -11.25 4.02
CA PHE A 166 6.07 -11.47 5.45
C PHE A 166 7.32 -11.06 6.22
N ALA A 167 7.15 -10.24 7.25
CA ALA A 167 8.23 -9.83 8.11
C ALA A 167 7.85 -9.99 9.58
N CYS A 168 8.86 -10.15 10.43
CA CYS A 168 8.68 -10.23 11.86
C CYS A 168 9.77 -9.38 12.54
N TRP A 169 9.38 -8.53 13.48
CA TRP A 169 10.31 -7.66 14.21
C TRP A 169 10.12 -7.77 15.72
N PRO A 170 11.18 -7.59 16.52
CA PRO A 170 11.07 -7.57 17.97
C PRO A 170 10.32 -6.31 18.43
N VAL A 171 9.38 -6.48 19.36
CA VAL A 171 8.63 -5.38 19.99
C VAL A 171 8.98 -5.25 21.47
N GLY A 172 9.59 -6.28 22.05
CA GLY A 172 10.13 -6.25 23.39
C GLY A 172 10.92 -7.50 23.70
N ARG A 173 11.22 -7.73 24.97
CA ARG A 173 11.92 -8.93 25.41
C ARG A 173 11.10 -10.17 25.06
N ASP A 174 11.65 -11.03 24.22
CA ASP A 174 11.02 -12.29 23.78
C ASP A 174 9.62 -12.12 23.19
N ARG A 175 9.31 -10.94 22.63
CA ARG A 175 8.03 -10.67 21.97
C ARG A 175 8.27 -10.09 20.60
N TYR A 176 7.64 -10.69 19.61
CA TYR A 176 7.79 -10.33 18.20
C TYR A 176 6.43 -10.01 17.60
N GLN A 177 6.41 -9.17 16.58
CA GLN A 177 5.21 -8.82 15.82
C GLN A 177 5.43 -9.20 14.37
N ALA A 178 4.56 -10.07 13.86
CA ALA A 178 4.47 -10.35 12.43
C ALA A 178 3.70 -9.23 11.73
N GLY A 179 4.07 -8.98 10.47
CA GLY A 179 3.46 -7.97 9.63
C GLY A 179 3.62 -8.28 8.15
N LEU A 180 2.84 -7.57 7.35
CA LEU A 180 2.86 -7.62 5.89
C LEU A 180 3.56 -6.38 5.36
N ILE A 181 4.44 -6.57 4.37
CA ILE A 181 5.15 -5.48 3.69
C ILE A 181 4.77 -5.52 2.21
N LEU A 182 4.32 -4.39 1.68
CA LEU A 182 3.98 -4.30 0.26
C LEU A 182 5.24 -4.24 -0.61
N ARG A 183 5.33 -5.06 -1.64
CA ARG A 183 6.48 -5.10 -2.57
C ARG A 183 6.14 -4.60 -3.95
N ALA A 184 4.96 -4.95 -4.45
CA ALA A 184 4.49 -4.45 -5.73
C ALA A 184 2.97 -4.32 -5.75
N LEU A 185 2.48 -3.40 -6.58
CA LEU A 185 1.08 -3.26 -6.94
C LEU A 185 0.96 -3.18 -8.46
N ALA A 186 0.09 -4.01 -9.03
CA ALA A 186 -0.18 -4.01 -10.46
C ALA A 186 -1.67 -3.80 -10.73
N THR A 187 -2.04 -2.77 -11.48
CA THR A 187 -3.44 -2.57 -11.88
C THR A 187 -3.89 -3.70 -12.81
N ILE A 188 -4.99 -4.37 -12.45
CA ILE A 188 -5.62 -5.42 -13.25
C ILE A 188 -6.87 -4.88 -13.95
N ASN A 189 -7.74 -4.18 -13.21
CA ASN A 189 -8.98 -3.66 -13.76
C ASN A 189 -9.43 -2.37 -13.06
N THR A 190 -9.68 -1.33 -13.86
CA THR A 190 -10.19 0.00 -13.44
C THR A 190 -11.65 0.22 -13.85
N SER A 191 -12.28 -0.73 -14.55
CA SER A 191 -13.59 -0.53 -15.19
C SER A 191 -14.70 -0.20 -14.19
N PHE A 192 -14.64 -0.78 -12.99
CA PHE A 192 -15.65 -0.57 -11.95
C PHE A 192 -15.63 0.88 -11.44
N ARG A 193 -14.44 1.42 -11.20
CA ARG A 193 -14.22 2.83 -10.86
C ARG A 193 -14.71 3.74 -11.99
N GLU A 194 -14.26 3.48 -13.21
CA GLU A 194 -14.64 4.28 -14.39
C GLU A 194 -16.15 4.32 -14.65
N GLU A 195 -16.85 3.20 -14.39
CA GLU A 195 -18.31 3.17 -14.51
C GLU A 195 -18.99 3.96 -13.38
N ALA A 196 -18.49 3.85 -12.15
CA ALA A 196 -18.99 4.60 -11.00
C ALA A 196 -18.83 6.11 -11.18
N ASP A 197 -17.66 6.56 -11.61
CA ASP A 197 -17.35 7.97 -11.87
C ASP A 197 -18.27 8.55 -12.96
N ARG A 198 -18.49 7.78 -14.03
CA ARG A 198 -19.40 8.17 -15.11
C ARG A 198 -20.82 8.37 -14.61
N LYS A 199 -21.33 7.45 -13.79
CA LYS A 199 -22.67 7.57 -13.18
C LYS A 199 -22.74 8.79 -12.26
N MET A 200 -21.68 9.08 -11.50
CA MET A 200 -21.60 10.25 -10.63
C MET A 200 -21.62 11.56 -11.42
N CYS A 201 -20.83 11.67 -12.49
CA CYS A 201 -20.87 12.83 -13.39
C CYS A 201 -22.26 13.05 -14.01
N ASP A 202 -22.90 11.97 -14.49
CA ASP A 202 -24.25 12.04 -15.05
C ASP A 202 -25.29 12.52 -14.04
N MET A 203 -25.20 12.05 -12.79
CA MET A 203 -26.08 12.49 -11.70
C MET A 203 -25.86 13.95 -11.35
N GLN A 204 -24.60 14.40 -11.27
CA GLN A 204 -24.26 15.79 -11.00
C GLN A 204 -24.76 16.71 -12.11
N ALA A 205 -24.54 16.36 -13.38
CA ALA A 205 -25.03 17.13 -14.52
C ALA A 205 -26.56 17.29 -14.50
N LYS A 206 -27.30 16.21 -14.22
CA LYS A 206 -28.76 16.23 -14.07
C LYS A 206 -29.21 17.12 -12.90
N ASN A 207 -28.48 17.11 -11.79
CA ASN A 207 -28.79 17.96 -10.63
C ASN A 207 -28.53 19.44 -10.91
N THR A 208 -27.42 19.80 -11.57
CA THR A 208 -27.13 21.18 -11.99
C THR A 208 -28.17 21.70 -12.98
N GLN A 209 -28.63 20.87 -13.92
CA GLN A 209 -29.67 21.24 -14.88
C GLN A 209 -31.04 21.45 -14.19
N LYS A 210 -31.40 20.60 -13.22
CA LYS A 210 -32.59 20.78 -12.37
C LYS A 210 -32.54 22.06 -11.51
N GLN A 211 -31.37 22.41 -10.98
CA GLN A 211 -31.20 23.67 -10.22
C GLN A 211 -31.33 24.91 -11.13
N ARG A 212 -30.77 24.88 -12.35
CA ARG A 212 -30.90 25.97 -13.31
C ARG A 212 -32.34 26.15 -13.81
N THR A 213 -33.06 25.05 -14.04
CA THR A 213 -34.46 25.11 -14.47
C THR A 213 -35.42 25.57 -13.37
N ARG A 214 -35.15 25.23 -12.10
CA ARG A 214 -35.91 25.80 -10.96
C ARG A 214 -35.69 27.31 -10.82
N LYS A 215 -34.44 27.78 -10.93
CA LYS A 215 -34.13 29.24 -10.95
C LYS A 215 -34.82 30.02 -12.08
N HIS A 216 -35.14 29.37 -13.19
CA HIS A 216 -35.81 30.03 -14.31
C HIS A 216 -37.35 30.00 -14.19
N ARG A 217 -37.88 29.15 -13.31
CA ARG A 217 -39.32 28.98 -13.08
C ARG A 217 -39.79 29.79 -11.87
N ASP A 218 -38.93 29.89 -10.86
CA ASP A 218 -39.11 30.76 -9.72
C ASP A 218 -38.45 32.10 -10.06
N GLY A 219 -39.17 32.97 -10.79
CA GLY A 219 -38.80 34.38 -10.85
C GLY A 219 -38.79 34.92 -9.42
N VAL A 220 -37.61 35.09 -8.85
CA VAL A 220 -37.42 35.62 -7.51
C VAL A 220 -36.99 37.07 -7.65
N ASP A 221 -37.90 37.93 -7.21
CA ASP A 221 -37.66 39.33 -6.88
C ASP A 221 -36.44 39.47 -5.95
N ASP A 222 -35.82 40.63 -6.11
CA ASP A 222 -34.57 41.09 -5.51
C ASP A 222 -34.43 40.86 -3.99
N ALA A 223 -33.17 40.83 -3.56
CA ALA A 223 -32.67 40.96 -2.19
C ALA A 223 -32.81 39.77 -1.21
N THR A 224 -31.82 38.86 -1.23
CA THR A 224 -31.18 38.45 0.04
C THR A 224 -29.69 38.18 -0.17
N ILE A 225 -28.89 39.25 -0.12
CA ILE A 225 -27.43 39.16 -0.04
C ILE A 225 -27.09 38.75 1.40
N VAL A 226 -26.77 37.48 1.62
CA VAL A 226 -26.14 37.03 2.86
C VAL A 226 -24.69 37.51 2.85
N LYS A 227 -24.44 38.69 3.44
CA LYS A 227 -23.08 39.15 3.72
C LYS A 227 -22.48 38.25 4.80
N ARG A 228 -21.44 37.49 4.46
CA ARG A 228 -20.63 36.76 5.46
C ARG A 228 -19.98 37.80 6.39
N ALA A 229 -20.42 37.86 7.64
CA ALA A 229 -19.75 38.64 8.67
C ALA A 229 -18.38 38.01 8.94
N ARG A 230 -17.32 38.79 8.73
CA ARG A 230 -15.95 38.42 9.06
C ARG A 230 -15.82 38.57 10.58
N ILE A 231 -15.70 37.47 11.29
CA ILE A 231 -15.39 37.48 12.73
C ILE A 231 -13.91 37.89 12.85
N VAL A 232 -13.67 39.09 13.35
CA VAL A 232 -12.34 39.54 13.80
C VAL A 232 -12.27 39.19 15.27
N TYR A 233 -11.24 38.44 15.67
CA TYR A 233 -10.91 38.26 17.07
C TYR A 233 -10.08 39.47 17.50
N ASP A 234 -10.61 40.29 18.41
CA ASP A 234 -9.80 41.24 19.17
C ASP A 234 -8.91 40.42 20.11
N MET A 235 -7.60 40.53 19.89
CA MET A 235 -6.58 40.13 20.85
C MET A 235 -6.21 41.43 21.56
N GLU A 236 -6.73 41.64 22.77
CA GLU A 236 -6.23 42.68 23.67
C GLU A 236 -4.92 42.20 24.30
N ASP A 237 -3.95 43.11 24.35
CA ASP A 237 -2.57 42.95 24.85
C ASP A 237 -2.46 42.79 26.37
#